data_AF-A0A9W8Z870-F1
#
_entry.id   AF-A0A9W8Z870-F1
#
_cell.length_a   1.000
_cell.length_b   1.000
_cell.length_c   1.000
_cell.angle_alpha   90.00
_cell.angle_beta   90.00
_cell.angle_gamma   90.00
#
_symmetry.space_group_name_H-M   'P 1'
#
loop_
_entity.id
_entity.type
_entity.pdbx_description
1 polymer ?
#
loop_
_entity_poly.entity_id
_entity_poly.type
_entity_poly.pdbx_seq_one_letter_code
_entity_poly.pdbx_strand_id
1 'polypeptide(L)'
;MRFSLSHLSLLAASAISWTLVSGRPSPSQELVRRELDYYEEGYINTRSYKHSNATVKLIGFKKIKISDADVDEFEEGWHASVEEYKQLERHFYDAASRELRIYFPVENALVEHGSHMIEANELGEFEMDRLDGDYAVVGRYQTDHVHGVDANIIKDGVIYLSERVLPHRRIGNVFVYDFGYKDVHDHDDHDHGMAKRCENIECPSQGCVKNHGGVNCSKKFGISKGRCPMRKDVCMDFNGVAVNLPGVDCSRPTSKAKRILKFPGSDCDYAVGAGHCYNEVAAFH
;
A
#
# COMPACT_ATOMS: atom_id res chain seq x y z
N MET A 1 74.45 3.04 36.36
CA MET A 1 74.05 4.46 36.17
C MET A 1 73.49 4.62 34.76
N ARG A 2 72.19 4.94 34.69
CA ARG A 2 71.38 5.53 33.60
C ARG A 2 71.40 4.88 32.20
N PHE A 3 70.37 4.06 32.00
CA PHE A 3 69.68 3.84 30.72
C PHE A 3 69.13 5.17 30.17
N SER A 4 69.14 5.32 28.85
CA SER A 4 68.31 6.31 28.14
C SER A 4 67.75 5.65 26.88
N LEU A 5 66.53 5.12 26.99
CA LEU A 5 65.67 4.84 25.84
C LEU A 5 64.81 6.08 25.61
N SER A 6 65.00 6.74 24.48
CA SER A 6 64.13 7.79 23.98
C SER A 6 62.85 7.15 23.44
N HIS A 7 61.76 7.27 24.21
CA HIS A 7 60.41 6.94 23.76
C HIS A 7 59.94 7.97 22.72
N LEU A 8 59.80 7.53 21.47
CA LEU A 8 59.00 8.23 20.45
C LEU A 8 57.53 7.87 20.67
N SER A 9 56.78 8.79 21.26
CA SER A 9 55.32 8.71 21.35
C SER A 9 54.72 9.08 20.00
N LEU A 10 54.36 8.08 19.18
CA LEU A 10 53.47 8.27 18.04
C LEU A 10 52.03 8.40 18.56
N LEU A 11 51.54 9.64 18.64
CA LEU A 11 50.11 9.93 18.77
C LEU A 11 49.45 9.63 17.42
N ALA A 12 48.89 8.43 17.28
CA ALA A 12 47.96 8.13 16.20
C ALA A 12 46.67 8.90 16.47
N ALA A 13 46.50 10.03 15.78
CA ALA A 13 45.22 10.72 15.71
C ALA A 13 44.24 9.84 14.92
N SER A 14 43.39 9.09 15.62
CA SER A 14 42.23 8.45 15.01
C SER A 14 41.30 9.56 14.51
N ALA A 15 41.38 9.87 13.22
CA ALA A 15 40.35 10.63 12.53
C ALA A 15 39.09 9.76 12.50
N ILE A 16 38.22 9.94 13.49
CA ILE A 16 36.84 9.47 13.40
C ILE A 16 36.19 10.32 12.32
N SER A 17 36.14 9.79 11.10
CA SER A 17 35.31 10.33 10.04
C SER A 17 33.86 10.15 10.46
N TRP A 18 33.32 11.13 11.18
CA TRP A 18 31.89 11.31 11.28
C TRP A 18 31.42 11.69 9.87
N THR A 19 31.09 10.71 9.04
CA THR A 19 30.17 10.95 7.95
C THR A 19 28.85 11.32 8.61
N LEU A 20 28.64 12.62 8.81
CA LEU A 20 27.31 13.17 8.91
C LEU A 20 26.54 12.57 7.72
N VAL A 21 25.59 11.69 8.02
CA VAL A 21 24.56 11.30 7.06
C VAL A 21 23.87 12.61 6.72
N SER A 22 24.36 13.27 5.67
CA SER A 22 23.70 14.44 5.12
C SER A 22 22.38 13.91 4.61
N GLY A 23 21.30 14.16 5.34
CA GLY A 23 19.95 13.81 4.93
C GLY A 23 19.75 14.20 3.47
N ARG A 24 19.33 13.24 2.66
CA ARG A 24 19.13 13.45 1.23
C ARG A 24 18.12 14.58 1.07
N PRO A 25 18.42 15.65 0.31
CA PRO A 25 17.46 16.74 0.14
C PRO A 25 16.18 16.17 -0.47
N SER A 26 15.05 16.39 0.18
CA SER A 26 13.76 15.97 -0.36
C SER A 26 13.53 16.66 -1.72
N PRO A 27 13.04 15.92 -2.74
CA PRO A 27 12.76 16.51 -4.04
C PRO A 27 11.67 17.59 -3.92
N SER A 28 11.67 18.54 -4.86
CA SER A 28 10.63 19.56 -4.89
C SER A 28 9.26 18.93 -5.20
N GLN A 29 8.19 19.50 -4.65
CA GLN A 29 6.82 19.05 -4.93
C GLN A 29 6.49 19.09 -6.43
N GLU A 30 7.05 20.04 -7.18
CA GLU A 30 6.85 20.13 -8.62
C GLU A 30 7.49 18.96 -9.38
N LEU A 31 8.68 18.53 -8.97
CA LEU A 31 9.36 17.38 -9.58
C LEU A 31 8.57 16.10 -9.32
N VAL A 32 8.19 15.85 -8.07
CA VAL A 32 7.44 14.63 -7.71
C VAL A 32 6.08 14.60 -8.40
N ARG A 33 5.42 15.76 -8.56
CA ARG A 33 4.16 15.85 -9.31
C ARG A 33 4.33 15.41 -10.77
N ARG A 34 5.42 15.80 -11.44
CA ARG A 34 5.70 15.37 -12.83
C ARG A 34 5.96 13.86 -12.91
N GLU A 35 6.70 13.32 -11.95
CA GLU A 35 6.96 11.88 -11.87
C GLU A 35 5.67 11.09 -11.60
N LEU A 36 4.80 11.61 -10.74
CA LEU A 36 3.48 11.05 -10.46
C LEU A 36 2.59 11.06 -11.71
N ASP A 37 2.56 12.17 -12.45
CA ASP A 37 1.79 12.27 -13.70
C ASP A 37 2.24 11.21 -14.72
N TYR A 38 3.56 11.09 -14.93
CA TYR A 38 4.13 10.07 -15.80
C TYR A 38 3.84 8.65 -15.32
N TYR A 39 3.96 8.42 -14.02
CA TYR A 39 3.68 7.12 -13.41
C TYR A 39 2.21 6.71 -13.59
N GLU A 40 1.26 7.60 -13.32
CA GLU A 40 -0.17 7.30 -13.43
C GLU A 40 -0.59 7.07 -14.88
N GLU A 41 -0.06 7.82 -15.83
CA GLU A 41 -0.25 7.53 -17.26
C GLU A 41 0.31 6.15 -17.63
N GLY A 42 1.51 5.82 -17.14
CA GLY A 42 2.11 4.50 -17.33
C GLY A 42 1.24 3.39 -16.76
N TYR A 43 0.82 3.51 -15.50
CA TYR A 43 -0.06 2.55 -14.83
C TYR A 43 -1.38 2.38 -15.58
N ILE A 44 -2.01 3.46 -16.05
CA ILE A 44 -3.25 3.37 -16.82
C ILE A 44 -3.02 2.59 -18.11
N ASN A 45 -1.94 2.86 -18.82
CA ASN A 45 -1.70 2.29 -20.15
C ASN A 45 -1.22 0.84 -20.15
N THR A 46 -0.67 0.31 -19.05
CA THR A 46 -0.25 -1.10 -18.95
C THR A 46 -1.39 -2.04 -18.56
N ARG A 47 -2.54 -1.52 -18.14
CA ARG A 47 -3.71 -2.32 -17.74
C ARG A 47 -4.36 -3.00 -18.94
N SER A 48 -4.69 -4.28 -18.78
CA SER A 48 -5.41 -5.07 -19.78
C SER A 48 -6.93 -4.87 -19.68
N TYR A 49 -7.40 -3.65 -19.96
CA TYR A 49 -8.82 -3.30 -20.01
C TYR A 49 -9.60 -4.16 -21.00
N LYS A 50 -10.87 -4.49 -20.68
CA LYS A 50 -11.77 -5.21 -21.60
C LYS A 50 -12.46 -4.28 -22.59
N HIS A 51 -12.82 -3.08 -22.15
CA HIS A 51 -13.53 -2.12 -22.98
C HIS A 51 -12.59 -1.09 -23.61
N SER A 52 -13.03 -0.45 -24.70
CA SER A 52 -12.21 0.52 -25.44
C SER A 52 -11.71 1.68 -24.57
N ASN A 53 -10.62 2.33 -24.99
CA ASN A 53 -10.05 3.49 -24.27
C ASN A 53 -11.01 4.70 -24.20
N ALA A 54 -12.05 4.73 -25.03
CA ALA A 54 -13.08 5.75 -24.98
C ALA A 54 -14.08 5.55 -23.82
N THR A 55 -14.08 4.37 -23.19
CA THR A 55 -14.99 4.08 -22.07
C THR A 55 -14.42 4.48 -20.72
N VAL A 56 -15.31 4.67 -19.75
CA VAL A 56 -14.97 5.10 -18.39
C VAL A 56 -14.21 4.01 -17.65
N LYS A 57 -13.08 4.40 -17.04
CA LYS A 57 -12.27 3.54 -16.14
C LYS A 57 -12.16 4.17 -14.76
N LEU A 58 -12.07 3.34 -13.74
CA LEU A 58 -11.88 3.71 -12.34
C LEU A 58 -10.59 3.07 -11.84
N ILE A 59 -9.65 3.90 -11.45
CA ILE A 59 -8.47 3.46 -10.70
C ILE A 59 -8.47 4.14 -9.33
N GLY A 60 -8.03 3.41 -8.32
CA GLY A 60 -7.88 3.91 -6.97
C GLY A 60 -6.43 3.80 -6.53
N PHE A 61 -6.09 4.58 -5.50
CA PHE A 61 -4.91 4.30 -4.71
C PHE A 61 -5.20 4.42 -3.22
N LYS A 62 -4.43 3.69 -2.41
CA LYS A 62 -4.29 3.92 -0.97
C LYS A 62 -2.89 4.44 -0.67
N LYS A 63 -2.77 5.19 0.42
CA LYS A 63 -1.51 5.78 0.86
C LYS A 63 -1.00 5.10 2.13
N ILE A 64 0.29 5.01 2.29
CA ILE A 64 0.94 4.70 3.57
C ILE A 64 1.86 5.87 3.88
N LYS A 65 1.67 6.50 5.03
CA LYS A 65 2.53 7.58 5.50
C LYS A 65 3.78 7.00 6.15
N ILE A 66 4.94 7.48 5.74
CA ILE A 66 6.23 7.14 6.34
C ILE A 66 6.55 8.24 7.36
N SER A 67 6.79 7.83 8.61
CA SER A 67 7.07 8.76 9.70
C SER A 67 8.49 9.31 9.60
N ASP A 68 8.75 10.45 10.24
CA ASP A 68 10.10 11.02 10.30
C ASP A 68 11.10 10.08 11.00
N ALA A 69 10.63 9.22 11.91
CA ALA A 69 11.47 8.25 12.61
C ALA A 69 11.83 7.04 11.73
N ASP A 70 11.01 6.74 10.72
CA ASP A 70 11.14 5.57 9.84
C ASP A 70 11.74 5.91 8.47
N VAL A 71 11.80 7.19 8.10
CA VAL A 71 12.11 7.60 6.71
C VAL A 71 13.48 7.14 6.23
N ASP A 72 14.51 7.23 7.07
CA ASP A 72 15.86 6.84 6.66
C ASP A 72 15.95 5.32 6.41
N GLU A 73 15.41 4.50 7.33
CA GLU A 73 15.35 3.03 7.17
C GLU A 73 14.49 2.64 5.95
N PHE A 74 13.35 3.31 5.77
CA PHE A 74 12.47 3.08 4.63
C PHE A 74 13.17 3.41 3.30
N GLU A 75 13.74 4.62 3.17
CA GLU A 75 14.35 5.06 1.92
C GLU A 75 15.59 4.22 1.56
N GLU A 76 16.41 3.85 2.55
CA GLU A 76 17.54 2.94 2.34
C GLU A 76 17.07 1.60 1.76
N GLY A 77 16.07 0.97 2.38
CA GLY A 77 15.51 -0.29 1.91
C GLY A 77 14.74 -0.18 0.59
N TRP A 78 14.04 0.94 0.37
CA TRP A 78 13.32 1.21 -0.88
C TRP A 78 14.29 1.33 -2.05
N HIS A 79 15.35 2.10 -1.88
CA HIS A 79 16.36 2.32 -2.92
C HIS A 79 17.23 1.09 -3.17
N ALA A 80 17.50 0.26 -2.15
CA ALA A 80 18.23 -0.99 -2.31
C ALA A 80 17.52 -2.01 -3.23
N SER A 81 16.19 -1.95 -3.33
CA SER A 81 15.36 -2.85 -4.15
C SER A 81 14.48 -2.13 -5.17
N VAL A 82 14.86 -0.92 -5.59
CA VAL A 82 14.01 -0.04 -6.42
C VAL A 82 13.56 -0.69 -7.74
N GLU A 83 14.43 -1.46 -8.39
CA GLU A 83 14.10 -2.12 -9.66
C GLU A 83 13.06 -3.23 -9.48
N GLU A 84 13.07 -3.92 -8.34
CA GLU A 84 12.08 -4.94 -8.01
C GLU A 84 10.72 -4.31 -7.66
N TYR A 85 10.72 -3.17 -6.95
CA TYR A 85 9.50 -2.42 -6.69
C TYR A 85 8.87 -1.87 -7.98
N LYS A 86 9.69 -1.38 -8.93
CA LYS A 86 9.21 -0.91 -10.24
C LYS A 86 8.51 -2.01 -11.04
N GLN A 87 9.00 -3.26 -10.97
CA GLN A 87 8.38 -4.41 -11.65
C GLN A 87 7.00 -4.77 -11.11
N LEU A 88 6.61 -4.28 -9.92
CA LEU A 88 5.25 -4.47 -9.42
C LEU A 88 4.24 -3.55 -10.11
N GLU A 89 4.72 -2.48 -10.77
CA GLU A 89 3.96 -1.51 -11.59
C GLU A 89 2.77 -0.84 -10.90
N ARG A 90 2.61 -0.99 -9.58
CA ARG A 90 1.47 -0.45 -8.81
C ARG A 90 1.87 0.36 -7.58
N HIS A 91 3.16 0.60 -7.39
CA HIS A 91 3.67 1.37 -6.27
C HIS A 91 4.37 2.64 -6.76
N PHE A 92 4.04 3.76 -6.12
CA PHE A 92 4.72 5.03 -6.31
C PHE A 92 5.09 5.63 -4.95
N TYR A 93 6.36 5.94 -4.75
CA TYR A 93 6.81 6.63 -3.54
C TYR A 93 6.91 8.14 -3.81
N ASP A 94 6.01 8.90 -3.20
CA ASP A 94 6.04 10.36 -3.18
C ASP A 94 7.02 10.83 -2.10
N ALA A 95 8.27 11.04 -2.48
CA ALA A 95 9.32 11.46 -1.55
C ALA A 95 9.15 12.89 -1.01
N ALA A 96 8.27 13.71 -1.62
CA ALA A 96 7.98 15.06 -1.13
C ALA A 96 6.96 15.02 0.01
N SER A 97 5.94 14.16 -0.09
CA SER A 97 4.95 13.95 0.99
C SER A 97 5.31 12.81 1.95
N ARG A 98 6.35 12.02 1.63
CA ARG A 98 6.74 10.79 2.34
C ARG A 98 5.60 9.78 2.39
N GLU A 99 4.96 9.57 1.24
CA GLU A 99 3.83 8.66 1.10
C GLU A 99 4.10 7.59 0.05
N LEU A 100 3.89 6.33 0.42
CA LEU A 100 3.83 5.23 -0.53
C LEU A 100 2.38 5.07 -1.03
N ARG A 101 2.16 5.23 -2.33
CA ARG A 101 0.88 4.99 -3.00
C ARG A 101 0.83 3.58 -3.57
N ILE A 102 -0.28 2.89 -3.36
CA ILE A 102 -0.56 1.55 -3.88
C ILE A 102 -1.79 1.67 -4.79
N TYR A 103 -1.61 1.47 -6.08
CA TYR A 103 -2.64 1.60 -7.11
C TYR A 103 -3.37 0.29 -7.38
N PHE A 104 -4.66 0.39 -7.70
CA PHE A 104 -5.54 -0.75 -7.99
C PHE A 104 -6.71 -0.34 -8.89
N PRO A 105 -7.33 -1.29 -9.63
CA PRO A 105 -8.65 -1.04 -10.21
C PRO A 105 -9.69 -0.92 -9.09
N VAL A 106 -10.67 -0.04 -9.26
CA VAL A 106 -11.79 0.03 -8.32
C VAL A 106 -12.83 -1.05 -8.70
N GLU A 107 -12.45 -2.30 -8.43
CA GLU A 107 -13.19 -3.52 -8.76
C GLU A 107 -14.62 -3.51 -8.17
N ASN A 108 -15.64 -3.77 -8.99
CA ASN A 108 -17.04 -3.88 -8.55
C ASN A 108 -17.56 -2.63 -7.79
N ALA A 109 -16.99 -1.47 -8.09
CA ALA A 109 -17.36 -0.22 -7.47
C ALA A 109 -18.82 0.13 -7.78
N LEU A 110 -19.58 0.47 -6.76
CA LEU A 110 -20.84 1.16 -6.89
C LEU A 110 -20.60 2.66 -7.01
N VAL A 111 -20.93 3.22 -8.17
CA VAL A 111 -20.74 4.64 -8.49
C VAL A 111 -22.08 5.32 -8.67
N GLU A 112 -22.22 6.50 -8.09
CA GLU A 112 -23.37 7.38 -8.32
C GLU A 112 -23.38 7.86 -9.78
N HIS A 113 -24.48 7.58 -10.49
CA HIS A 113 -24.73 8.01 -11.85
C HIS A 113 -26.14 8.61 -11.96
N GLY A 114 -26.22 9.93 -11.93
CA GLY A 114 -27.49 10.66 -11.88
C GLY A 114 -28.32 10.27 -10.65
N SER A 115 -29.49 9.65 -10.86
CA SER A 115 -30.40 9.20 -9.79
C SER A 115 -30.28 7.71 -9.44
N HIS A 116 -29.31 6.99 -10.02
CA HIS A 116 -29.11 5.56 -9.80
C HIS A 116 -27.65 5.22 -9.51
N MET A 117 -27.43 3.98 -9.10
CA MET A 117 -26.11 3.39 -8.91
C MET A 117 -25.78 2.49 -10.09
N ILE A 118 -24.54 2.54 -10.56
CA ILE A 118 -24.00 1.59 -11.53
C ILE A 118 -22.83 0.85 -10.93
N GLU A 119 -22.60 -0.38 -11.37
CA GLU A 119 -21.52 -1.25 -10.87
C GLU A 119 -20.43 -1.39 -11.93
N ALA A 120 -19.19 -1.12 -11.54
CA ALA A 120 -18.02 -1.33 -12.39
C ALA A 120 -17.71 -2.83 -12.52
N ASN A 121 -17.05 -3.25 -13.60
CA ASN A 121 -16.59 -4.63 -13.72
C ASN A 121 -15.36 -4.92 -12.84
N GLU A 122 -14.78 -6.13 -12.98
CA GLU A 122 -13.65 -6.55 -12.15
C GLU A 122 -12.33 -5.80 -12.46
N LEU A 123 -12.30 -4.99 -13.51
CA LEU A 123 -11.18 -4.15 -13.90
C LEU A 123 -11.43 -2.67 -13.60
N GLY A 124 -12.56 -2.34 -12.94
CA GLY A 124 -12.97 -0.97 -12.67
C GLY A 124 -13.48 -0.26 -13.92
N GLU A 125 -14.18 -0.94 -14.82
CA GLU A 125 -14.65 -0.36 -16.09
C GLU A 125 -16.17 -0.34 -16.20
N PHE A 126 -16.66 0.56 -17.03
CA PHE A 126 -18.04 0.55 -17.52
C PHE A 126 -18.04 0.51 -19.05
N GLU A 127 -19.03 -0.15 -19.66
CA GLU A 127 -19.26 -0.05 -21.11
C GLU A 127 -20.03 1.24 -21.48
N MET A 128 -19.51 2.37 -21.04
CA MET A 128 -20.06 3.70 -21.33
C MET A 128 -18.94 4.73 -21.47
N ASP A 129 -19.17 5.75 -22.28
CA ASP A 129 -18.21 6.81 -22.59
C ASP A 129 -18.28 8.01 -21.62
N ARG A 130 -19.31 8.07 -20.77
CA ARG A 130 -19.48 9.13 -19.77
C ARG A 130 -20.26 8.65 -18.57
N LEU A 131 -20.02 9.34 -17.45
CA LEU A 131 -20.85 9.27 -16.26
C LEU A 131 -21.65 10.58 -16.14
N ASP A 132 -22.79 10.55 -15.44
CA ASP A 132 -23.56 11.73 -15.05
C ASP A 132 -23.51 11.96 -13.52
N GLY A 133 -23.37 13.21 -13.06
CA GLY A 133 -23.40 13.55 -11.62
C GLY A 133 -22.02 13.73 -10.96
N ASP A 134 -21.91 13.33 -9.69
CA ASP A 134 -20.71 13.53 -8.85
C ASP A 134 -19.65 12.42 -9.02
N TYR A 135 -20.02 11.29 -9.63
CA TYR A 135 -19.14 10.14 -9.87
C TYR A 135 -18.56 9.55 -8.59
N ALA A 136 -19.25 9.72 -7.46
CA ALA A 136 -18.75 9.25 -6.19
C ALA A 136 -18.80 7.73 -6.12
N VAL A 137 -17.71 7.10 -5.69
CA VAL A 137 -17.72 5.69 -5.28
C VAL A 137 -18.32 5.63 -3.88
N VAL A 138 -19.36 4.82 -3.70
CA VAL A 138 -20.06 4.72 -2.39
C VAL A 138 -19.80 3.40 -1.68
N GLY A 139 -19.31 2.39 -2.39
CA GLY A 139 -19.11 1.05 -1.85
C GLY A 139 -19.05 -0.01 -2.95
N ARG A 140 -19.41 -1.24 -2.59
CA ARG A 140 -19.58 -2.37 -3.52
C ARG A 140 -20.51 -3.42 -2.95
N TYR A 141 -21.04 -4.32 -3.78
CA TYR A 141 -21.78 -5.47 -3.27
C TYR A 141 -20.84 -6.48 -2.57
N GLN A 142 -21.38 -7.16 -1.57
CA GLN A 142 -20.77 -8.36 -1.02
C GLN A 142 -20.67 -9.42 -2.10
N THR A 143 -19.60 -10.20 -2.05
CA THR A 143 -19.40 -11.36 -2.93
C THR A 143 -19.10 -12.57 -2.06
N ASP A 144 -19.05 -13.76 -2.67
CA ASP A 144 -18.52 -14.95 -2.00
C ASP A 144 -17.10 -14.71 -1.49
N HIS A 145 -16.38 -13.76 -2.09
CA HIS A 145 -15.00 -13.45 -1.76
C HIS A 145 -14.77 -12.27 -0.80
N VAL A 146 -15.70 -11.34 -0.73
CA VAL A 146 -15.59 -10.09 0.01
C VAL A 146 -16.85 -9.87 0.82
N HIS A 147 -16.68 -9.80 2.13
CA HIS A 147 -17.78 -9.79 3.11
C HIS A 147 -17.90 -8.46 3.86
N GLY A 148 -16.87 -7.61 3.84
CA GLY A 148 -16.80 -6.42 4.71
C GLY A 148 -16.03 -6.67 6.01
N VAL A 149 -15.65 -5.58 6.69
CA VAL A 149 -15.10 -5.60 8.05
C VAL A 149 -16.00 -4.83 9.01
N ASP A 150 -15.72 -4.89 10.31
CA ASP A 150 -16.54 -4.25 11.36
C ASP A 150 -16.66 -2.73 11.24
N ALA A 151 -15.69 -2.10 10.59
CA ALA A 151 -15.74 -0.67 10.31
C ALA A 151 -16.70 -0.30 9.16
N ASN A 152 -17.15 -1.27 8.35
CA ASN A 152 -18.07 -1.01 7.25
C ASN A 152 -19.53 -0.97 7.74
N ILE A 153 -20.31 -0.08 7.13
CA ILE A 153 -21.76 -0.15 7.18
C ILE A 153 -22.17 -1.15 6.09
N ILE A 154 -22.76 -2.28 6.49
CA ILE A 154 -23.27 -3.28 5.55
C ILE A 154 -24.80 -3.26 5.58
N LYS A 155 -25.44 -2.96 4.45
CA LYS A 155 -26.89 -2.90 4.34
C LYS A 155 -27.32 -3.41 2.96
N ASP A 156 -28.34 -4.27 2.94
CA ASP A 156 -28.92 -4.84 1.70
C ASP A 156 -27.87 -5.50 0.78
N GLY A 157 -26.87 -6.15 1.38
CA GLY A 157 -25.76 -6.78 0.65
C GLY A 157 -24.72 -5.82 0.10
N VAL A 158 -24.79 -4.53 0.41
CA VAL A 158 -23.80 -3.51 0.02
C VAL A 158 -22.86 -3.23 1.19
N ILE A 159 -21.55 -3.27 0.91
CA ILE A 159 -20.48 -2.80 1.79
C ILE A 159 -20.25 -1.32 1.46
N TYR A 160 -20.76 -0.43 2.30
CA TYR A 160 -20.57 1.01 2.11
C TYR A 160 -19.20 1.47 2.62
N LEU A 161 -18.63 2.43 1.90
CA LEU A 161 -17.56 3.28 2.41
C LEU A 161 -18.11 4.15 3.55
N SER A 162 -17.27 4.48 4.53
CA SER A 162 -17.65 5.40 5.62
C SER A 162 -18.07 6.77 5.10
N GLU A 163 -17.41 7.23 4.04
CA GLU A 163 -17.74 8.42 3.27
C GLU A 163 -17.63 8.09 1.78
N ARG A 164 -18.53 8.64 0.96
CA ARG A 164 -18.43 8.51 -0.49
C ARG A 164 -17.15 9.18 -0.99
N VAL A 165 -16.43 8.53 -1.91
CA VAL A 165 -15.13 9.01 -2.41
C VAL A 165 -15.33 9.65 -3.78
N LEU A 166 -15.04 10.96 -3.86
CA LEU A 166 -15.07 11.71 -5.12
C LEU A 166 -13.78 11.47 -5.92
N PRO A 167 -13.81 11.64 -7.26
CA PRO A 167 -12.61 11.58 -8.07
C PRO A 167 -11.56 12.59 -7.58
N HIS A 168 -10.37 12.09 -7.24
CA HIS A 168 -9.21 12.90 -6.89
C HIS A 168 -8.66 13.66 -8.11
N ARG A 169 -8.66 12.99 -9.28
CA ARG A 169 -8.27 13.59 -10.56
C ARG A 169 -8.85 12.78 -11.73
N ARG A 170 -8.75 13.34 -12.93
CA ARG A 170 -9.16 12.69 -14.18
C ARG A 170 -8.03 12.73 -15.21
N ILE A 171 -7.77 11.60 -15.87
CA ILE A 171 -6.79 11.46 -16.95
C ILE A 171 -7.53 10.84 -18.16
N GLY A 172 -7.84 11.65 -19.17
CA GLY A 172 -8.70 11.22 -20.27
C GLY A 172 -10.07 10.76 -19.77
N ASN A 173 -10.44 9.51 -20.03
CA ASN A 173 -11.67 8.89 -19.50
C ASN A 173 -11.45 7.98 -18.28
N VAL A 174 -10.33 8.15 -17.59
CA VAL A 174 -10.01 7.45 -16.34
C VAL A 174 -10.19 8.39 -15.17
N PHE A 175 -10.99 7.96 -14.19
CA PHE A 175 -11.19 8.63 -12.91
C PHE A 175 -10.28 7.97 -11.86
N VAL A 176 -9.48 8.80 -11.19
CA VAL A 176 -8.53 8.37 -10.16
C VAL A 176 -9.09 8.75 -8.80
N TYR A 177 -9.16 7.80 -7.87
CA TYR A 177 -9.72 7.99 -6.52
C TYR A 177 -8.64 7.81 -5.45
N ASP A 178 -8.62 8.70 -4.46
CA ASP A 178 -7.81 8.56 -3.25
C ASP A 178 -8.66 7.90 -2.16
N PHE A 179 -8.39 6.63 -1.86
CA PHE A 179 -9.08 5.85 -0.82
C PHE A 179 -8.44 6.02 0.57
N GLY A 180 -7.67 7.09 0.76
CA GLY A 180 -7.08 7.48 2.02
C GLY A 180 -5.93 6.59 2.45
N TYR A 181 -5.64 6.64 3.75
CA TYR A 181 -4.51 5.93 4.32
C TYR A 181 -4.85 4.47 4.63
N LYS A 182 -3.89 3.59 4.40
CA LYS A 182 -3.86 2.24 4.94
C LYS A 182 -3.17 2.29 6.29
N ASP A 183 -3.84 1.75 7.31
CA ASP A 183 -3.20 1.55 8.61
C ASP A 183 -2.15 0.43 8.54
N VAL A 184 -0.98 0.75 9.08
CA VAL A 184 0.18 -0.12 9.26
C VAL A 184 0.51 -0.05 10.75
N HIS A 185 -0.29 -0.73 11.59
CA HIS A 185 -0.25 -0.59 13.05
C HIS A 185 1.15 -0.76 13.65
N ASP A 186 1.43 0.06 14.66
CA ASP A 186 2.54 -0.13 15.59
C ASP A 186 2.21 -1.22 16.62
N HIS A 187 3.20 -2.02 16.97
CA HIS A 187 3.11 -2.91 18.14
C HIS A 187 3.50 -2.22 19.44
N ASP A 188 4.07 -1.00 19.37
CA ASP A 188 4.74 -0.34 20.48
C ASP A 188 4.06 0.94 20.98
N ASP A 189 2.95 1.38 20.37
CA ASP A 189 2.19 2.49 20.95
C ASP A 189 1.30 2.00 22.09
N HIS A 190 1.64 2.45 23.29
CA HIS A 190 0.87 2.35 24.53
C HIS A 190 -0.48 3.09 24.48
N ASP A 191 -1.07 3.28 23.31
CA ASP A 191 -2.31 4.02 23.15
C ASP A 191 -3.51 3.07 23.38
N HIS A 192 -4.10 3.20 24.55
CA HIS A 192 -5.17 2.38 25.10
C HIS A 192 -6.54 2.65 24.45
N GLY A 193 -6.61 2.71 23.12
CA GLY A 193 -7.84 3.03 22.38
C GLY A 193 -8.27 2.04 21.30
N MET A 194 -7.34 1.26 20.72
CA MET A 194 -7.65 0.38 19.59
C MET A 194 -7.27 -1.07 19.89
N ALA A 195 -8.22 -1.99 19.73
CA ALA A 195 -7.98 -3.41 19.92
C ALA A 195 -6.84 -3.85 18.98
N LYS A 196 -5.79 -4.48 19.54
CA LYS A 196 -4.66 -5.03 18.78
C LYS A 196 -5.18 -5.79 17.56
N ARG A 197 -4.75 -5.43 16.34
CA ARG A 197 -5.03 -6.21 15.12
C ARG A 197 -4.49 -7.62 15.31
N CYS A 198 -5.37 -8.55 15.67
CA CYS A 198 -4.98 -9.94 15.75
C CYS A 198 -4.98 -10.49 14.32
N GLU A 199 -3.80 -10.69 13.76
CA GLU A 199 -3.62 -11.17 12.37
C GLU A 199 -3.71 -12.70 12.25
N ASN A 200 -4.02 -13.41 13.34
CA ASN A 200 -4.21 -14.86 13.37
C ASN A 200 -5.65 -15.20 12.99
N ILE A 201 -5.87 -16.28 12.25
CA ILE A 201 -7.22 -16.71 11.85
C ILE A 201 -8.13 -17.06 13.03
N GLU A 202 -7.54 -17.55 14.13
CA GLU A 202 -8.28 -17.89 15.35
C GLU A 202 -8.82 -16.65 16.09
N CYS A 203 -8.31 -15.47 15.75
CA CYS A 203 -8.97 -14.22 16.08
C CYS A 203 -9.74 -13.73 14.85
N PRO A 204 -11.05 -13.48 14.95
CA PRO A 204 -11.76 -12.70 13.96
C PRO A 204 -11.20 -11.26 13.97
N SER A 205 -10.11 -11.03 13.24
CA SER A 205 -9.54 -9.71 13.04
C SER A 205 -10.61 -8.81 12.42
N GLN A 206 -10.63 -7.52 12.72
CA GLN A 206 -11.42 -6.54 11.95
C GLN A 206 -10.81 -6.25 10.55
N GLY A 207 -10.09 -7.21 9.93
CA GLY A 207 -9.26 -7.01 8.73
C GLY A 207 -9.42 -8.09 7.64
N CYS A 208 -8.38 -8.32 6.81
CA CYS A 208 -8.40 -9.20 5.60
C CYS A 208 -9.03 -10.58 5.88
N VAL A 209 -8.71 -11.24 7.00
CA VAL A 209 -9.25 -12.58 7.29
C VAL A 209 -10.77 -12.58 7.43
N LYS A 210 -11.35 -11.58 8.13
CA LYS A 210 -12.80 -11.47 8.29
C LYS A 210 -13.47 -11.12 6.97
N ASN A 211 -12.90 -10.16 6.25
CA ASN A 211 -13.38 -9.77 4.92
C ASN A 211 -13.46 -10.96 3.95
N HIS A 212 -12.64 -12.00 4.14
CA HIS A 212 -12.59 -13.16 3.26
C HIS A 212 -13.26 -14.43 3.81
N GLY A 213 -14.02 -14.31 4.91
CA GLY A 213 -14.74 -15.43 5.50
C GLY A 213 -13.84 -16.41 6.25
N GLY A 214 -12.86 -15.90 7.00
CA GLY A 214 -12.01 -16.71 7.88
C GLY A 214 -10.78 -17.31 7.20
N VAL A 215 -10.36 -16.78 6.04
CA VAL A 215 -9.13 -17.21 5.35
C VAL A 215 -8.31 -15.99 4.90
N ASN A 216 -7.01 -16.15 4.74
CA ASN A 216 -6.17 -15.06 4.25
C ASN A 216 -6.33 -14.83 2.73
N CYS A 217 -5.84 -13.67 2.30
CA CYS A 217 -5.84 -13.21 0.92
C CYS A 217 -5.16 -14.26 -0.03
N SER A 218 -4.07 -14.91 0.39
CA SER A 218 -3.39 -15.98 -0.36
C SER A 218 -4.33 -17.15 -0.71
N LYS A 219 -5.01 -17.71 0.30
CA LYS A 219 -5.94 -18.82 0.09
C LYS A 219 -7.20 -18.39 -0.63
N LYS A 220 -7.72 -17.20 -0.35
CA LYS A 220 -8.99 -16.73 -0.90
C LYS A 220 -8.96 -16.52 -2.41
N PHE A 221 -7.84 -16.00 -2.90
CA PHE A 221 -7.67 -15.62 -4.31
C PHE A 221 -6.63 -16.50 -5.04
N GLY A 222 -6.13 -17.56 -4.40
CA GLY A 222 -5.13 -18.45 -5.00
C GLY A 222 -3.79 -17.75 -5.28
N ILE A 223 -3.40 -16.80 -4.43
CA ILE A 223 -2.17 -16.03 -4.58
C ILE A 223 -1.03 -16.75 -3.86
N SER A 224 0.07 -16.95 -4.58
CA SER A 224 1.32 -17.51 -4.06
C SER A 224 2.50 -16.82 -4.74
N LYS A 225 2.52 -15.49 -4.68
CA LYS A 225 3.51 -14.65 -5.38
C LYS A 225 4.53 -14.01 -4.43
N GLY A 226 4.24 -14.00 -3.13
CA GLY A 226 5.22 -13.58 -2.14
C GLY A 226 6.40 -14.55 -2.03
N ARG A 227 7.46 -14.08 -1.38
CA ARG A 227 8.80 -14.72 -1.35
C ARG A 227 8.99 -15.72 -0.21
N CYS A 228 8.02 -15.78 0.71
CA CYS A 228 8.05 -16.69 1.85
C CYS A 228 7.12 -17.89 1.64
N PRO A 229 7.41 -19.04 2.29
CA PRO A 229 6.46 -20.15 2.34
C PRO A 229 5.07 -19.67 2.80
N MET A 230 4.05 -20.07 2.05
CA MET A 230 2.68 -19.66 2.34
C MET A 230 2.23 -20.22 3.69
N ARG A 231 1.78 -19.32 4.57
CA ARG A 231 1.12 -19.67 5.82
C ARG A 231 -0.36 -19.46 5.69
N LYS A 232 -1.15 -20.44 6.11
CA LYS A 232 -2.61 -20.39 6.01
C LYS A 232 -3.25 -19.72 7.21
N ASP A 233 -2.54 -19.58 8.32
CA ASP A 233 -3.05 -19.18 9.64
C ASP A 233 -2.90 -17.68 9.93
N VAL A 234 -2.23 -16.93 9.04
CA VAL A 234 -1.97 -15.50 9.20
C VAL A 234 -2.14 -14.71 7.91
N CYS A 235 -2.34 -13.40 8.04
CA CYS A 235 -2.19 -12.47 6.93
C CYS A 235 -0.76 -12.53 6.36
N MET A 236 -0.62 -12.64 5.05
CA MET A 236 0.65 -12.66 4.33
C MET A 236 0.92 -11.26 3.74
N ASP A 237 0.97 -10.24 4.59
CA ASP A 237 1.26 -8.83 4.23
C ASP A 237 2.74 -8.45 4.43
N PHE A 238 3.57 -9.43 4.79
CA PHE A 238 4.98 -9.25 5.11
C PHE A 238 5.92 -10.12 4.24
N ASN A 239 5.39 -10.88 3.29
CA ASN A 239 6.19 -11.76 2.44
C ASN A 239 6.61 -11.13 1.09
N GLY A 240 6.74 -9.80 1.04
CA GLY A 240 7.06 -9.06 -0.19
C GLY A 240 8.55 -8.96 -0.52
N VAL A 241 8.88 -7.96 -1.34
CA VAL A 241 10.21 -7.75 -1.96
C VAL A 241 11.32 -7.69 -0.92
N ALA A 242 11.11 -6.90 0.14
CA ALA A 242 12.12 -6.61 1.15
C ALA A 242 12.58 -7.82 1.97
N VAL A 243 11.93 -8.98 1.87
CA VAL A 243 12.38 -10.22 2.55
C VAL A 243 13.81 -10.60 2.16
N ASN A 244 14.29 -10.18 0.99
CA ASN A 244 15.66 -10.47 0.54
C ASN A 244 16.71 -9.47 1.05
N LEU A 245 16.31 -8.41 1.76
CA LEU A 245 17.25 -7.44 2.32
C LEU A 245 18.04 -8.05 3.49
N PRO A 246 19.31 -7.67 3.71
CA PRO A 246 20.10 -8.16 4.83
C PRO A 246 19.41 -7.94 6.18
N GLY A 247 19.35 -8.99 7.01
CA GLY A 247 18.71 -8.92 8.34
C GLY A 247 17.17 -8.83 8.28
N VAL A 248 16.59 -9.12 7.12
CA VAL A 248 15.15 -9.24 6.90
C VAL A 248 14.83 -10.69 6.55
N ASP A 249 13.81 -11.25 7.19
CA ASP A 249 13.43 -12.67 7.04
C ASP A 249 11.91 -12.83 6.83
N CYS A 250 11.45 -14.07 6.74
CA CYS A 250 10.03 -14.42 6.67
C CYS A 250 9.29 -14.34 8.03
N SER A 251 9.84 -13.60 9.00
CA SER A 251 9.15 -13.29 10.24
C SER A 251 8.38 -11.97 10.13
N ARG A 252 7.47 -11.73 11.08
CA ARG A 252 6.79 -10.44 11.18
C ARG A 252 7.82 -9.35 11.51
N PRO A 253 7.82 -8.23 10.78
CA PRO A 253 8.75 -7.13 11.02
C PRO A 253 8.51 -6.49 12.37
N THR A 254 9.61 -6.13 13.04
CA THR A 254 9.60 -5.46 14.36
C THR A 254 9.57 -3.94 14.24
N SER A 255 10.03 -3.35 13.12
CA SER A 255 9.90 -1.92 12.85
C SER A 255 8.81 -1.63 11.81
N LYS A 256 8.23 -0.43 11.88
CA LYS A 256 7.22 0.06 10.94
C LYS A 256 7.79 0.22 9.55
N ALA A 257 8.98 0.80 9.39
CA ALA A 257 9.68 0.88 8.11
C ALA A 257 9.80 -0.49 7.41
N LYS A 258 10.28 -1.53 8.12
CA LYS A 258 10.38 -2.90 7.58
C LYS A 258 9.02 -3.48 7.21
N ARG A 259 7.95 -3.12 7.93
CA ARG A 259 6.58 -3.54 7.59
C ARG A 259 6.12 -2.92 6.28
N ILE A 260 6.35 -1.63 6.09
CA ILE A 260 6.02 -0.93 4.86
C ILE A 260 6.83 -1.53 3.70
N LEU A 261 8.13 -1.77 3.87
CA LEU A 261 9.00 -2.36 2.85
C LEU A 261 8.62 -3.81 2.49
N LYS A 262 8.15 -4.60 3.45
CA LYS A 262 7.73 -6.00 3.22
C LYS A 262 6.35 -6.12 2.59
N PHE A 263 5.57 -5.05 2.52
CA PHE A 263 4.22 -5.09 1.96
C PHE A 263 4.23 -5.21 0.42
N PRO A 264 4.93 -4.36 -0.35
CA PRO A 264 4.99 -4.51 -1.80
C PRO A 264 5.55 -5.89 -2.22
N GLY A 265 4.84 -6.57 -3.10
CA GLY A 265 5.12 -7.93 -3.56
C GLY A 265 4.61 -9.03 -2.63
N SER A 266 3.99 -8.70 -1.50
CA SER A 266 3.34 -9.68 -0.62
C SER A 266 2.05 -10.21 -1.25
N ASP A 267 1.54 -11.34 -0.77
CA ASP A 267 0.27 -11.87 -1.29
C ASP A 267 -0.91 -10.91 -1.00
N CYS A 268 -0.85 -10.17 0.13
CA CYS A 268 -1.83 -9.15 0.45
C CYS A 268 -1.75 -7.97 -0.53
N ASP A 269 -0.55 -7.53 -0.89
CA ASP A 269 -0.36 -6.48 -1.90
C ASP A 269 -0.89 -6.93 -3.28
N TYR A 270 -0.66 -8.17 -3.69
CA TYR A 270 -1.26 -8.68 -4.94
C TYR A 270 -2.80 -8.68 -4.91
N ALA A 271 -3.41 -8.99 -3.76
CA ALA A 271 -4.86 -8.89 -3.61
C ALA A 271 -5.35 -7.43 -3.69
N VAL A 272 -4.65 -6.50 -3.03
CA VAL A 272 -4.95 -5.07 -3.11
C VAL A 272 -4.81 -4.55 -4.54
N GLY A 273 -3.69 -4.83 -5.20
CA GLY A 273 -3.40 -4.43 -6.58
C GLY A 273 -4.37 -5.01 -7.63
N ALA A 274 -5.06 -6.09 -7.28
CA ALA A 274 -6.14 -6.66 -8.09
C ALA A 274 -7.51 -5.99 -7.85
N GLY A 275 -7.65 -5.13 -6.83
CA GLY A 275 -8.92 -4.51 -6.43
C GLY A 275 -9.73 -5.31 -5.41
N HIS A 276 -9.22 -6.44 -4.94
CA HIS A 276 -9.99 -7.33 -4.09
C HIS A 276 -10.27 -6.78 -2.69
N CYS A 277 -9.52 -5.77 -2.22
CA CYS A 277 -9.57 -5.31 -0.82
C CYS A 277 -9.38 -3.78 -0.63
N TYR A 278 -9.95 -2.92 -1.48
CA TYR A 278 -9.75 -1.46 -1.34
C TYR A 278 -10.71 -0.78 -0.36
N ASN A 279 -11.94 -1.28 -0.22
CA ASN A 279 -13.00 -0.68 0.59
C ASN A 279 -12.92 -1.11 2.07
N GLU A 280 -12.38 -2.30 2.35
CA GLU A 280 -12.40 -2.95 3.68
C GLU A 280 -11.05 -2.88 4.41
N VAL A 281 -10.12 -2.07 3.90
CA VAL A 281 -8.90 -1.68 4.62
C VAL A 281 -9.22 -0.36 5.30
N ALA A 282 -9.36 -0.38 6.63
CA ALA A 282 -9.69 0.77 7.46
C ALA A 282 -8.98 2.04 6.95
N ALA A 283 -9.78 3.02 6.51
CA ALA A 283 -9.31 4.33 6.15
C ALA A 283 -9.47 5.24 7.37
N PHE A 284 -8.39 5.88 7.79
CA PHE A 284 -8.46 7.05 8.66
C PHE A 284 -8.32 8.28 7.75
N HIS A 285 -9.27 9.20 7.87
CA HIS A 285 -9.20 10.55 7.29
C HIS A 285 -8.47 11.48 8.25
#